data_AF-A0AAU9LCL3-F1
#
_entry.id   AF-A0AAU9LCL3-F1
#
_cell.length_a   1.000
_cell.length_b   1.000
_cell.length_c   1.000
_cell.angle_alpha   90.00
_cell.angle_beta   90.00
_cell.angle_gamma   90.00
#
_symmetry.space_group_name_H-M   'P 1'
#
loop_
_entity.id
_entity.type
_entity.pdbx_description
1 polymer ?
#
loop_
_entity_poly.entity_id
_entity_poly.type
_entity_poly.pdbx_seq_one_letter_code
_entity_poly.pdbx_strand_id
1 'polypeptide(L)'
;MSDKSELLITVVFGKLSTAFTICTQDPQALDTLKAQIYSTFHLDPKFQRLVHRGRNVKTSTVLTNGSKVIVLRTPAYYEQSEAFKAVLNCSDSRSVLLSPVAAAYASKTASANPEIDVNELEKDDLLVQVFKGKNRYEMIFPCSKKILDVKQKLSSLLGLHSPQALKLVVKGKTPVDNTVLGTLVGTKKVIKFMVLLQAQQHMIQEKEKELRKLINELSGAQTALQRVQRQMARNFMSRDESLFELSRVLDDSQRLIGKFELVKQHLAESKTLANRQTLAATMQAIEEAITLAETAQGLLDHHSMV
;
A
#
# COMPACT_ATOMS: atom_id res chain seq x y z
N MET A 1 55.58 -14.55 -16.52
CA MET A 1 54.64 -15.13 -15.54
C MET A 1 53.76 -13.98 -15.06
N SER A 2 52.60 -13.75 -15.69
CA SER A 2 51.71 -12.63 -15.30
C SER A 2 50.83 -13.08 -14.14
N ASP A 3 51.00 -12.42 -12.99
CA ASP A 3 50.13 -12.58 -11.82
C ASP A 3 48.68 -12.27 -12.20
N LYS A 4 47.84 -13.32 -12.21
CA LYS A 4 46.39 -13.18 -12.27
C LYS A 4 45.95 -12.52 -10.96
N SER A 5 45.63 -11.23 -11.01
CA SER A 5 45.19 -10.49 -9.83
C SER A 5 43.78 -10.95 -9.42
N GLU A 6 43.74 -11.90 -8.49
CA GLU A 6 42.51 -12.35 -7.83
C GLU A 6 42.05 -11.32 -6.79
N LEU A 7 40.77 -10.94 -6.84
CA LEU A 7 40.12 -10.12 -5.83
C LEU A 7 39.22 -10.97 -4.95
N LEU A 8 39.31 -10.76 -3.65
CA LEU A 8 38.35 -11.25 -2.69
C LEU A 8 37.22 -10.23 -2.52
N ILE A 9 35.98 -10.63 -2.80
CA ILE A 9 34.78 -9.80 -2.68
C ILE A 9 33.81 -10.45 -1.72
N THR A 10 33.36 -9.71 -0.71
CA THR A 10 32.33 -10.19 0.21
C THR A 10 30.96 -9.84 -0.34
N VAL A 11 30.14 -10.84 -0.61
CA VAL A 11 28.78 -10.68 -1.07
C VAL A 11 27.82 -10.88 0.10
N VAL A 12 26.92 -9.92 0.30
CA VAL A 12 25.93 -9.91 1.38
C VAL A 12 24.52 -10.02 0.80
N PHE A 13 23.76 -10.99 1.28
CA PHE A 13 22.37 -11.21 0.91
C PHE A 13 21.49 -11.39 2.17
N GLY A 14 20.72 -10.36 2.51
CA GLY A 14 19.92 -10.35 3.73
C GLY A 14 20.80 -10.47 4.98
N LYS A 15 20.68 -11.59 5.70
CA LYS A 15 21.49 -11.89 6.89
C LYS A 15 22.73 -12.75 6.60
N LEU A 16 22.89 -13.23 5.36
CA LEU A 16 23.98 -14.12 4.97
C LEU A 16 25.09 -13.32 4.27
N SER A 17 26.34 -13.69 4.51
CA SER A 17 27.51 -13.11 3.84
C SER A 17 28.55 -14.17 3.52
N THR A 18 29.07 -14.14 2.29
CA THR A 18 30.06 -15.10 1.80
C THR A 18 31.11 -14.38 0.96
N ALA A 19 32.37 -14.82 1.04
CA ALA A 19 33.45 -14.27 0.25
C ALA A 19 33.65 -15.07 -1.04
N PHE A 20 33.85 -14.37 -2.16
CA PHE A 20 34.05 -14.91 -3.49
C PHE A 20 35.34 -14.37 -4.09
N THR A 21 36.04 -15.20 -4.85
CA THR A 21 37.26 -14.81 -5.55
C THR A 21 36.97 -14.59 -7.03
N ILE A 22 37.38 -13.44 -7.56
CA ILE A 22 37.16 -13.06 -8.97
C ILE A 22 38.47 -12.54 -9.58
N CYS A 23 38.75 -12.90 -10.83
CA CYS A 23 39.89 -12.35 -11.58
C CYS A 23 39.52 -11.00 -12.22
N THR A 24 40.26 -9.92 -11.97
CA THR A 24 39.97 -8.59 -12.54
C THR A 24 40.22 -8.46 -14.03
N GLN A 25 41.04 -9.35 -14.58
CA GLN A 25 41.47 -9.29 -15.98
C GLN A 25 40.48 -9.99 -16.93
N ASP A 26 39.46 -10.65 -16.38
CA ASP A 26 38.44 -11.34 -17.16
C ASP A 26 37.24 -10.41 -17.43
N PRO A 27 36.89 -10.13 -18.70
CA PRO A 27 35.66 -9.38 -19.03
C PRO A 27 34.38 -10.08 -18.55
N GLN A 28 34.42 -11.38 -18.26
CA GLN A 28 33.29 -12.16 -17.73
C GLN A 28 33.25 -12.26 -16.20
N ALA A 29 34.17 -11.59 -15.49
CA ALA A 29 34.28 -11.58 -14.03
C ALA A 29 32.93 -11.37 -13.29
N LEU A 30 32.08 -10.48 -13.82
CA LEU A 30 30.77 -10.19 -13.23
C LEU A 30 29.76 -11.33 -13.44
N ASP A 31 29.82 -12.01 -14.57
CA ASP A 31 28.93 -13.14 -14.87
C ASP A 31 29.35 -14.38 -14.07
N THR A 32 30.66 -14.59 -13.90
CA THR A 32 31.20 -15.61 -12.99
C THR A 32 30.75 -15.36 -11.55
N LEU A 33 30.77 -14.11 -11.08
CA LEU A 33 30.26 -13.75 -9.75
C LEU A 33 28.77 -14.07 -9.61
N LYS A 34 27.95 -13.72 -10.60
CA LYS A 34 26.52 -14.02 -10.56
C LYS A 34 26.24 -15.53 -10.57
N ALA A 35 27.03 -16.30 -11.31
CA ALA A 35 26.95 -17.76 -11.30
C ALA A 35 27.32 -18.35 -9.93
N GLN A 36 28.35 -17.82 -9.26
CA GLN A 36 28.72 -18.22 -7.90
C GLN A 36 27.67 -17.80 -6.84
N ILE A 37 27.02 -16.64 -7.03
CA ILE A 37 25.89 -16.22 -6.20
C ILE A 37 24.70 -17.15 -6.38
N TYR A 38 24.46 -17.63 -7.61
CA TYR A 38 23.41 -18.62 -7.87
C TYR A 38 23.69 -19.94 -7.15
N SER A 39 24.92 -20.46 -7.20
CA SER A 39 25.26 -21.73 -6.54
C SER A 39 25.15 -21.65 -5.01
N THR A 40 25.43 -20.49 -4.41
CA THR A 40 25.46 -20.32 -2.95
C THR A 40 24.11 -19.86 -2.37
N PHE A 41 23.42 -18.95 -3.04
CA PHE A 41 22.17 -18.34 -2.54
C PHE A 41 20.92 -18.80 -3.30
N HIS A 42 21.06 -19.69 -4.28
CA HIS A 42 19.98 -20.19 -5.15
C HIS A 42 19.16 -19.07 -5.81
N LEU A 43 19.80 -17.95 -6.11
CA LEU A 43 19.16 -16.79 -6.75
C LEU A 43 19.61 -16.72 -8.21
N ASP A 44 18.70 -16.92 -9.16
CA ASP A 44 19.02 -16.89 -10.60
C ASP A 44 19.65 -15.54 -11.01
N PRO A 45 20.73 -15.50 -11.81
CA PRO A 45 21.40 -14.28 -12.27
C PRO A 45 20.45 -13.19 -12.80
N LYS A 46 19.32 -13.55 -13.42
CA LYS A 46 18.32 -12.60 -13.92
C LYS A 46 17.58 -11.84 -12.81
N PHE A 47 17.58 -12.39 -11.59
CA PHE A 47 16.97 -11.81 -10.40
C PHE A 47 17.95 -11.13 -9.46
N GLN A 48 19.24 -11.12 -9.81
CA GLN A 48 20.29 -10.53 -9.00
C GLN A 48 20.54 -9.06 -9.40
N ARG A 49 20.30 -8.15 -8.46
CA ARG A 49 20.76 -6.76 -8.55
C ARG A 49 21.89 -6.54 -7.57
N LEU A 50 23.10 -6.38 -8.09
CA LEU A 50 24.32 -6.16 -7.31
C LEU A 50 24.54 -4.66 -7.05
N VAL A 51 24.81 -4.31 -5.79
CA VAL A 51 25.01 -2.94 -5.34
C VAL A 51 26.31 -2.81 -4.54
N HIS A 52 27.19 -1.90 -4.95
CA HIS A 52 28.43 -1.57 -4.24
C HIS A 52 28.41 -0.08 -3.89
N ARG A 53 28.61 0.25 -2.60
CA ARG A 53 28.57 1.64 -2.09
C ARG A 53 27.35 2.46 -2.55
N GLY A 54 26.18 1.83 -2.58
CA GLY A 54 24.92 2.46 -3.00
C GLY A 54 24.73 2.63 -4.51
N ARG A 55 25.67 2.17 -5.34
CA ARG A 55 25.56 2.19 -6.81
C ARG A 55 25.41 0.79 -7.37
N ASN A 56 24.62 0.66 -8.45
CA ASN A 56 24.48 -0.61 -9.15
C ASN A 56 25.80 -1.00 -9.81
N VAL A 57 26.25 -2.23 -9.58
CA VAL A 57 27.44 -2.79 -10.22
C VAL A 57 27.10 -3.10 -11.68
N LYS A 58 27.84 -2.47 -12.59
CA LYS A 58 27.83 -2.72 -14.04
C LYS A 58 29.19 -3.26 -14.45
N THR A 59 29.32 -3.75 -15.68
CA THR A 59 30.57 -4.24 -16.26
C THR A 59 31.71 -3.21 -16.20
N SER A 60 31.39 -1.91 -16.20
CA SER A 60 32.35 -0.81 -16.07
C SER A 60 32.70 -0.43 -14.62
N THR A 61 32.15 -1.13 -13.62
CA THR A 61 32.38 -0.80 -12.21
C THR A 61 33.66 -1.44 -11.72
N VAL A 62 34.62 -0.60 -11.31
CA VAL A 62 35.88 -1.07 -10.73
C VAL A 62 35.60 -1.59 -9.32
N LEU A 63 35.78 -2.90 -9.12
CA LEU A 63 35.76 -3.55 -7.81
C LEU A 63 37.20 -3.70 -7.33
N THR A 64 37.44 -3.45 -6.04
CA THR A 64 38.76 -3.62 -5.41
C THR A 64 38.76 -4.79 -4.45
N ASN A 65 39.94 -5.27 -4.06
CA ASN A 65 40.06 -6.35 -3.07
C ASN A 65 39.42 -5.92 -1.73
N GLY A 66 38.67 -6.81 -1.09
CA GLY A 66 37.91 -6.54 0.14
C GLY A 66 36.60 -5.76 -0.06
N SER A 67 36.13 -5.57 -1.30
CA SER A 67 34.86 -4.86 -1.55
C SER A 67 33.66 -5.64 -1.03
N LYS A 68 32.69 -4.92 -0.45
CA LYS A 68 31.41 -5.47 0.02
C LYS A 68 30.30 -5.18 -0.98
N VAL A 69 29.75 -6.21 -1.60
CA VAL A 69 28.67 -6.12 -2.59
C VAL A 69 27.38 -6.65 -1.96
N ILE A 70 26.30 -5.89 -2.07
CA ILE A 70 24.98 -6.29 -1.59
C ILE A 70 24.18 -6.84 -2.77
N VAL A 71 23.57 -8.01 -2.59
CA VAL A 71 22.63 -8.60 -3.55
C VAL A 71 21.21 -8.22 -3.16
N LEU A 72 20.46 -7.69 -4.11
CA LEU A 72 19.03 -7.41 -3.97
C LEU A 72 18.27 -8.21 -5.02
N ARG A 73 17.05 -8.63 -4.67
CA ARG A 73 16.12 -9.27 -5.61
C ARG A 73 15.52 -8.21 -6.52
N THR A 74 15.46 -8.48 -7.82
CA THR A 74 14.71 -7.62 -8.75
C THR A 74 13.20 -7.81 -8.57
N PRO A 75 12.36 -6.83 -8.95
CA PRO A 75 10.90 -6.93 -8.87
C PRO A 75 10.33 -8.17 -9.57
N ALA A 76 10.95 -8.58 -10.69
CA ALA A 76 10.56 -9.75 -11.46
C ALA A 76 10.63 -11.09 -10.68
N TYR A 77 11.45 -11.16 -9.62
CA TYR A 77 11.49 -12.33 -8.72
C TYR A 77 10.15 -12.51 -7.97
N TYR A 78 9.54 -11.40 -7.53
CA TYR A 78 8.28 -11.45 -6.78
C TYR A 78 7.11 -11.74 -7.71
N GLU A 79 7.13 -11.21 -8.94
CA GLU A 79 6.10 -11.49 -9.95
C GLU A 79 6.09 -12.97 -10.38
N GLN A 80 7.26 -13.62 -10.54
CA GLN A 80 7.31 -15.06 -10.81
C GLN A 80 6.89 -15.90 -9.60
N SER A 81 7.26 -15.50 -8.38
CA SER A 81 6.81 -16.22 -7.18
C SER A 81 5.29 -16.13 -6.99
N GLU A 82 4.66 -15.03 -7.36
CA GLU A 82 3.20 -14.89 -7.33
C GLU A 82 2.53 -15.72 -8.43
N ALA A 83 3.10 -15.75 -9.65
CA ALA A 83 2.61 -16.60 -10.73
C ALA A 83 2.70 -18.11 -10.39
N PHE A 84 3.80 -18.55 -9.75
CA PHE A 84 3.97 -19.95 -9.33
C PHE A 84 3.00 -20.35 -8.20
N LYS A 85 2.74 -19.44 -7.25
CA LYS A 85 1.74 -19.66 -6.18
C LYS A 85 0.31 -19.70 -6.73
N ALA A 86 0.01 -18.96 -7.79
CA ALA A 86 -1.29 -19.01 -8.45
C ALA A 86 -1.53 -20.35 -9.18
N VAL A 87 -0.48 -20.98 -9.73
CA VAL A 87 -0.59 -22.28 -10.43
C VAL A 87 -0.70 -23.45 -9.44
N LEU A 88 0.00 -23.41 -8.31
CA LEU A 88 -0.07 -24.44 -7.25
C LEU A 88 -1.42 -24.47 -6.52
N ASN A 89 -2.19 -23.38 -6.54
CA ASN A 89 -3.54 -23.35 -5.99
C ASN A 89 -4.62 -23.84 -6.97
N CYS A 90 -4.22 -24.38 -8.13
CA CYS A 90 -5.13 -24.78 -9.20
C CYS A 90 -4.95 -26.25 -9.66
N SER A 91 -4.38 -27.10 -8.81
CA SER A 91 -4.30 -28.54 -9.07
C SER A 91 -5.09 -29.33 -8.03
N ASP A 92 -6.42 -29.30 -8.19
CA ASP A 92 -7.25 -30.43 -7.82
C ASP A 92 -8.28 -30.70 -8.94
N SER A 93 -8.25 -31.95 -9.42
CA SER A 93 -9.23 -32.62 -10.28
C SER A 93 -9.34 -32.32 -11.79
N ARG A 94 -8.86 -33.33 -12.54
CA ARG A 94 -9.32 -33.89 -13.84
C ARG A 94 -8.81 -33.30 -15.16
N SER A 95 -8.11 -34.21 -15.86
CA SER A 95 -7.70 -34.22 -17.25
C SER A 95 -8.84 -33.97 -18.26
N VAL A 96 -8.64 -33.03 -19.18
CA VAL A 96 -9.01 -33.18 -20.60
C VAL A 96 -7.95 -32.47 -21.45
N LEU A 97 -7.46 -33.16 -22.47
CA LEU A 97 -6.46 -32.74 -23.45
C LEU A 97 -7.08 -31.91 -24.60
N LEU A 98 -6.34 -30.88 -25.04
CA LEU A 98 -6.28 -30.23 -26.38
C LEU A 98 -7.51 -29.35 -26.77
N SER A 99 -7.40 -28.13 -27.33
CA SER A 99 -6.37 -27.48 -28.15
C SER A 99 -6.63 -25.93 -28.24
N PRO A 100 -5.76 -25.14 -28.91
CA PRO A 100 -5.49 -23.75 -28.57
C PRO A 100 -6.37 -22.73 -29.30
N VAL A 101 -6.86 -21.73 -28.58
CA VAL A 101 -7.41 -20.50 -29.17
C VAL A 101 -6.66 -19.30 -28.61
N ALA A 102 -5.91 -18.69 -29.53
CA ALA A 102 -5.54 -17.29 -29.62
C ALA A 102 -5.26 -16.51 -28.32
N ALA A 103 -4.00 -16.13 -28.21
CA ALA A 103 -3.47 -15.02 -27.42
C ALA A 103 -4.48 -13.86 -27.21
N ALA A 104 -5.11 -13.83 -26.04
CA ALA A 104 -5.67 -12.60 -25.49
C ALA A 104 -4.58 -11.93 -24.67
N TYR A 105 -3.98 -10.91 -25.28
CA TYR A 105 -3.11 -9.96 -24.60
C TYR A 105 -3.77 -9.42 -23.34
N ALA A 106 -2.95 -9.32 -22.31
CA ALA A 106 -3.27 -8.73 -21.03
C ALA A 106 -3.86 -7.33 -21.19
N SER A 107 -5.05 -7.13 -20.63
CA SER A 107 -5.52 -5.80 -20.25
C SER A 107 -5.65 -5.78 -18.73
N LYS A 108 -4.51 -5.49 -18.08
CA LYS A 108 -4.50 -4.88 -16.74
C LYS A 108 -5.40 -3.64 -16.83
N THR A 109 -6.56 -3.70 -16.20
CA THR A 109 -7.43 -2.55 -15.96
C THR A 109 -6.72 -1.61 -14.99
N ALA A 110 -5.74 -0.86 -15.51
CA ALA A 110 -5.41 0.44 -14.97
C ALA A 110 -6.63 1.31 -15.21
N SER A 111 -7.22 1.81 -14.13
CA SER A 111 -8.21 2.90 -14.17
C SER A 111 -7.56 4.10 -14.87
N ALA A 112 -7.73 4.16 -16.19
CA ALA A 112 -7.35 5.29 -17.00
C ALA A 112 -8.47 6.31 -16.85
N ASN A 113 -8.21 7.36 -16.09
CA ASN A 113 -8.95 8.61 -16.30
C ASN A 113 -8.84 8.97 -17.78
N PRO A 114 -9.91 9.46 -18.43
CA PRO A 114 -9.86 9.86 -19.83
C PRO A 114 -8.73 10.88 -20.00
N GLU A 115 -7.77 10.55 -20.85
CA GLU A 115 -6.63 11.40 -21.15
C GLU A 115 -7.18 12.62 -21.91
N ILE A 116 -7.22 13.77 -21.25
CA ILE A 116 -7.78 15.00 -21.83
C ILE A 116 -6.78 15.51 -22.86
N ASP A 117 -7.17 15.51 -24.15
CA ASP A 117 -6.34 16.07 -25.21
C ASP A 117 -6.25 17.60 -25.03
N VAL A 118 -5.02 18.09 -24.98
CA VAL A 118 -4.69 19.51 -24.77
C VAL A 118 -5.09 20.35 -25.99
N ASN A 119 -5.28 19.72 -27.15
CA ASN A 119 -5.65 20.38 -28.40
C ASN A 119 -7.16 20.70 -28.51
N GLU A 120 -8.01 20.03 -27.74
CA GLU A 120 -9.46 20.26 -27.70
C GLU A 120 -9.87 21.35 -26.69
N LEU A 121 -8.91 21.87 -25.92
CA LEU A 121 -9.17 22.91 -24.92
C LEU A 121 -9.43 24.26 -25.58
N GLU A 122 -10.49 24.95 -25.11
CA GLU A 122 -10.80 26.32 -25.49
C GLU A 122 -9.58 27.24 -25.28
N LYS A 123 -9.54 28.38 -25.98
CA LYS A 123 -8.37 29.29 -25.95
C LYS A 123 -8.02 29.76 -24.54
N ASP A 124 -9.01 29.84 -23.66
CA ASP A 124 -8.88 30.31 -22.28
C ASP A 124 -8.87 29.18 -21.24
N ASP A 125 -8.86 27.92 -21.65
CA ASP A 125 -8.83 26.76 -20.75
C ASP A 125 -7.44 26.15 -20.57
N LEU A 126 -7.19 25.68 -19.35
CA LEU A 126 -5.93 25.07 -18.91
C LEU A 126 -6.17 23.67 -18.37
N LEU A 127 -5.29 22.75 -18.74
CA LEU A 127 -5.24 21.43 -18.16
C LEU A 127 -4.41 21.47 -16.88
N VAL A 128 -5.06 21.24 -15.74
CA VAL A 128 -4.44 21.10 -14.43
C VAL A 128 -4.25 19.62 -14.14
N GLN A 129 -3.00 19.17 -14.21
CA GLN A 129 -2.61 17.81 -13.82
C GLN A 129 -2.09 17.82 -12.40
N VAL A 130 -2.75 17.06 -11.54
CA VAL A 130 -2.49 17.03 -10.10
C VAL A 130 -2.00 15.64 -9.70
N PHE A 131 -0.82 15.58 -9.11
CA PHE A 131 -0.18 14.35 -8.70
C PHE A 131 -0.22 14.20 -7.17
N LYS A 132 -0.74 13.07 -6.69
CA LYS A 132 -0.68 12.64 -5.28
C LYS A 132 -0.03 11.26 -5.22
N GLY A 133 1.27 11.20 -4.99
CA GLY A 133 2.02 9.95 -5.04
C GLY A 133 1.96 9.30 -6.44
N LYS A 134 1.32 8.12 -6.54
CA LYS A 134 1.10 7.41 -7.82
C LYS A 134 -0.17 7.85 -8.56
N ASN A 135 -1.07 8.57 -7.88
CA ASN A 135 -2.36 8.96 -8.46
C ASN A 135 -2.22 10.26 -9.25
N ARG A 136 -2.84 10.30 -10.44
CA ARG A 136 -2.93 11.46 -11.32
C ARG A 136 -4.39 11.86 -11.48
N TYR A 137 -4.68 13.12 -11.20
CA TYR A 137 -6.00 13.73 -11.41
C TYR A 137 -5.88 14.80 -12.48
N GLU A 138 -6.79 14.79 -13.43
CA GLU A 138 -6.81 15.75 -14.53
C GLU A 138 -8.08 16.57 -14.45
N MET A 139 -7.93 17.89 -14.51
CA MET A 139 -9.06 18.80 -14.42
C MET A 139 -8.82 19.98 -15.36
N ILE A 140 -9.90 20.45 -15.98
CA ILE A 140 -9.89 21.64 -16.81
C ILE A 140 -10.31 22.84 -15.97
N PHE A 141 -9.57 23.94 -16.07
CA PHE A 141 -9.87 25.21 -15.42
C PHE A 141 -9.65 26.38 -16.38
N PRO A 142 -10.52 27.41 -16.36
CA PRO A 142 -10.26 28.67 -17.04
C PRO A 142 -9.00 29.36 -16.49
N CYS A 143 -8.28 30.06 -17.37
CA CYS A 143 -7.08 30.85 -17.03
C CYS A 143 -7.31 31.89 -15.93
N SER A 144 -8.55 32.40 -15.82
CA SER A 144 -8.98 33.42 -14.86
C SER A 144 -9.19 32.89 -13.44
N LYS A 145 -9.24 31.56 -13.26
CA LYS A 145 -9.47 30.95 -11.94
C LYS A 145 -8.26 31.06 -11.03
N LYS A 146 -8.52 31.02 -9.74
CA LYS A 146 -7.51 31.08 -8.69
C LYS A 146 -7.12 29.69 -8.23
N ILE A 147 -5.99 29.60 -7.54
CA ILE A 147 -5.51 28.34 -6.96
C ILE A 147 -6.44 27.83 -5.87
N LEU A 148 -7.15 28.72 -5.18
CA LEU A 148 -8.21 28.35 -4.25
C LEU A 148 -9.29 27.49 -4.92
N ASP A 149 -9.69 27.81 -6.15
CA ASP A 149 -10.71 27.06 -6.90
C ASP A 149 -10.21 25.63 -7.21
N VAL A 150 -8.92 25.51 -7.54
CA VAL A 150 -8.27 24.19 -7.74
C VAL A 150 -8.22 23.41 -6.44
N LYS A 151 -7.85 24.05 -5.32
CA LYS A 151 -7.86 23.42 -3.99
C LYS A 151 -9.27 22.99 -3.59
N GLN A 152 -10.29 23.78 -3.88
CA GLN A 152 -11.67 23.47 -3.53
C GLN A 152 -12.17 22.24 -4.29
N LYS A 153 -11.97 22.20 -5.62
CA LYS A 153 -12.34 21.04 -6.44
C LYS A 153 -11.56 19.78 -6.03
N LEU A 154 -10.26 19.93 -5.75
CA LEU A 154 -9.44 18.83 -5.23
C LEU A 154 -9.85 18.38 -3.83
N SER A 155 -10.25 19.30 -2.95
CA SER A 155 -10.71 18.94 -1.61
C SER A 155 -11.98 18.12 -1.70
N SER A 156 -12.94 18.51 -2.54
CA SER A 156 -14.15 17.72 -2.76
C SER A 156 -13.84 16.34 -3.33
N LEU A 157 -12.93 16.26 -4.31
CA LEU A 157 -12.55 15.00 -4.94
C LEU A 157 -11.80 14.06 -3.99
N LEU A 158 -10.99 14.61 -3.09
CA LEU A 158 -10.24 13.86 -2.08
C LEU A 158 -11.02 13.64 -0.77
N GLY A 159 -12.28 14.08 -0.69
CA GLY A 159 -13.12 13.95 0.51
C GLY A 159 -12.61 14.78 1.70
N LEU A 160 -12.01 15.93 1.46
CA LEU A 160 -11.46 16.83 2.48
C LEU A 160 -12.46 17.95 2.81
N HIS A 161 -12.60 18.24 4.10
CA HIS A 161 -13.53 19.28 4.58
C HIS A 161 -13.03 20.71 4.39
N SER A 162 -11.73 20.91 4.14
CA SER A 162 -11.14 22.24 3.97
C SER A 162 -10.09 22.25 2.85
N PRO A 163 -10.12 23.27 1.96
CA PRO A 163 -9.07 23.46 0.95
C PRO A 163 -7.72 23.82 1.57
N GLN A 164 -7.70 24.31 2.82
CA GLN A 164 -6.47 24.63 3.54
C GLN A 164 -5.69 23.38 3.97
N ALA A 165 -6.35 22.22 4.04
CA ALA A 165 -5.69 20.94 4.30
C ALA A 165 -4.75 20.51 3.16
N LEU A 166 -4.81 21.21 2.01
CA LEU A 166 -4.02 20.95 0.81
C LEU A 166 -2.91 21.99 0.61
N LYS A 167 -1.70 21.49 0.40
CA LYS A 167 -0.56 22.26 -0.06
C LYS A 167 -0.23 21.87 -1.51
N LEU A 168 -0.43 22.83 -2.42
CA LEU A 168 -0.12 22.67 -3.83
C LEU A 168 1.30 23.14 -4.10
N VAL A 169 2.05 22.35 -4.87
CA VAL A 169 3.43 22.66 -5.26
C VAL A 169 3.54 22.64 -6.78
N VAL A 170 4.02 23.73 -7.37
CA VAL A 170 4.29 23.88 -8.81
C VAL A 170 5.76 24.23 -8.98
N LYS A 171 6.51 23.42 -9.74
CA LYS A 171 7.95 23.64 -10.00
C LYS A 171 8.75 23.93 -8.71
N GLY A 172 8.41 23.26 -7.62
CA GLY A 172 9.07 23.44 -6.30
C GLY A 172 8.59 24.64 -5.47
N LYS A 173 7.71 25.49 -5.99
CA LYS A 173 7.13 26.63 -5.26
C LYS A 173 5.71 26.34 -4.81
N THR A 174 5.31 26.92 -3.67
CA THR A 174 3.93 26.82 -3.15
C THR A 174 3.22 28.14 -3.39
N PRO A 175 2.42 28.23 -4.46
CA PRO A 175 1.75 29.47 -4.82
C PRO A 175 0.64 29.81 -3.82
N VAL A 176 0.36 31.09 -3.67
CA VAL A 176 -0.65 31.62 -2.73
C VAL A 176 -2.05 31.43 -3.30
N ASP A 177 -3.06 31.29 -2.45
CA ASP A 177 -4.43 30.96 -2.84
C ASP A 177 -5.05 31.98 -3.83
N ASN A 178 -4.62 33.25 -3.76
CA ASN A 178 -5.07 34.33 -4.64
C ASN A 178 -4.36 34.39 -5.99
N THR A 179 -3.33 33.59 -6.22
CA THR A 179 -2.61 33.56 -7.49
C THR A 179 -3.51 33.01 -8.59
N VAL A 180 -3.56 33.72 -9.72
CA VAL A 180 -4.34 33.34 -10.90
C VAL A 180 -3.60 32.25 -11.67
N LEU A 181 -4.31 31.22 -12.13
CA LEU A 181 -3.71 30.07 -12.82
C LEU A 181 -2.94 30.49 -14.06
N GLY A 182 -3.44 31.46 -14.83
CA GLY A 182 -2.75 32.02 -16.00
C GLY A 182 -1.32 32.51 -15.73
N THR A 183 -1.04 33.01 -14.52
CA THR A 183 0.33 33.47 -14.15
C THR A 183 1.33 32.34 -13.93
N LEU A 184 0.84 31.12 -13.73
CA LEU A 184 1.65 29.91 -13.51
C LEU A 184 1.82 29.09 -14.79
N VAL A 185 1.08 29.43 -15.85
CA VAL A 185 1.18 28.82 -17.17
C VAL A 185 2.55 29.18 -17.76
N GLY A 186 3.31 28.15 -18.13
CA GLY A 186 4.53 28.34 -18.90
C GLY A 186 4.23 28.45 -20.40
N THR A 187 5.07 27.85 -21.23
CA THR A 187 4.86 27.77 -22.68
C THR A 187 3.80 26.74 -23.11
N LYS A 188 3.26 25.96 -22.18
CA LYS A 188 2.25 24.90 -22.43
C LYS A 188 0.99 25.22 -21.66
N LYS A 189 -0.19 24.98 -22.27
CA LYS A 189 -1.53 25.03 -21.62
C LYS A 189 -1.74 24.00 -20.48
N VAL A 190 -0.67 23.41 -19.96
CA VAL A 190 -0.69 22.36 -18.95
C VAL A 190 0.08 22.81 -17.72
N ILE A 191 -0.59 22.81 -16.56
CA ILE A 191 0.04 23.07 -15.27
C ILE A 191 0.10 21.76 -14.48
N LYS A 192 1.31 21.40 -14.05
CA LYS A 192 1.54 20.23 -13.19
C LYS A 192 1.67 20.67 -11.75
N PHE A 193 0.75 20.20 -10.92
CA PHE A 193 0.74 20.37 -9.48
C PHE A 193 1.09 19.07 -8.78
N MET A 194 1.86 19.16 -7.71
CA MET A 194 1.95 18.10 -6.71
C MET A 194 1.10 18.49 -5.50
N VAL A 195 0.24 17.59 -5.05
CA VAL A 195 -0.57 17.76 -3.84
C VAL A 195 0.12 17.09 -2.67
N LEU A 196 0.31 17.86 -1.60
CA LEU A 196 0.70 17.38 -0.29
C LEU A 196 -0.44 17.69 0.69
N LEU A 197 -0.77 16.73 1.54
CA LEU A 197 -1.66 16.98 2.66
C LEU A 197 -0.83 17.57 3.80
N GLN A 198 -1.44 18.45 4.59
CA GLN A 198 -0.81 18.88 5.83
C GLN A 198 -0.63 17.70 6.80
N ALA A 199 0.36 17.76 7.68
CA ALA A 199 0.69 16.69 8.61
C ALA A 199 -0.52 16.28 9.48
N GLN A 200 -1.29 17.25 9.96
CA GLN A 200 -2.53 17.01 10.72
C GLN A 200 -3.57 16.25 9.90
N GLN A 201 -3.71 16.54 8.60
CA GLN A 201 -4.66 15.85 7.74
C GLN A 201 -4.21 14.43 7.41
N HIS A 202 -2.90 14.19 7.29
CA HIS A 202 -2.36 12.83 7.14
C HIS A 202 -2.71 11.94 8.33
N MET A 203 -2.53 12.48 9.55
CA MET A 203 -2.91 11.79 10.78
C MET A 203 -4.40 11.46 10.80
N ILE A 204 -5.27 12.43 10.48
CA ILE A 204 -6.73 12.22 10.44
C ILE A 204 -7.10 11.13 9.42
N GLN A 205 -6.56 11.18 8.20
CA GLN A 205 -6.84 10.17 7.17
C GLN A 205 -6.37 8.76 7.57
N GLU A 206 -5.23 8.66 8.25
CA GLU A 206 -4.73 7.40 8.76
C GLU A 206 -5.68 6.83 9.82
N LYS A 207 -6.11 7.67 10.77
CA LYS A 207 -7.04 7.28 11.83
C LYS A 207 -8.43 6.94 11.30
N GLU A 208 -8.93 7.65 10.30
CA GLU A 208 -10.18 7.26 9.62
C GLU A 208 -10.07 5.92 8.91
N LYS A 209 -8.92 5.63 8.29
CA LYS A 209 -8.68 4.33 7.64
C LYS A 209 -8.62 3.21 8.68
N GLU A 210 -7.96 3.47 9.81
CA GLU A 210 -7.93 2.58 10.96
C GLU A 210 -9.35 2.33 11.50
N LEU A 211 -10.13 3.39 11.73
CA LEU A 211 -11.53 3.30 12.15
C LEU A 211 -12.37 2.45 11.19
N ARG A 212 -12.26 2.67 9.87
CA ARG A 212 -12.98 1.86 8.87
C ARG A 212 -12.62 0.39 8.97
N LYS A 213 -11.35 0.07 9.22
CA LYS A 213 -10.92 -1.32 9.42
C LYS A 213 -11.55 -1.90 10.68
N LEU A 214 -11.55 -1.16 11.79
CA LEU A 214 -12.13 -1.63 13.05
C LEU A 214 -13.65 -1.79 12.99
N ILE A 215 -14.37 -0.90 12.32
CA ILE A 215 -15.82 -1.04 12.08
C ILE A 215 -16.12 -2.32 11.28
N ASN A 216 -15.28 -2.65 10.28
CA ASN A 216 -15.42 -3.90 9.55
C ASN A 216 -15.10 -5.14 10.42
N GLU A 217 -14.12 -5.04 11.32
CA GLU A 217 -13.85 -6.11 12.30
C GLU A 217 -15.05 -6.28 13.27
N LEU A 218 -15.65 -5.18 13.72
CA LEU A 218 -16.84 -5.18 14.60
C LEU A 218 -18.07 -5.80 13.92
N SER A 219 -18.37 -5.42 12.68
CA SER A 219 -19.48 -6.03 11.93
C SER A 219 -19.26 -7.52 11.68
N GLY A 220 -18.01 -7.93 11.48
CA GLY A 220 -17.60 -9.34 11.45
C GLY A 220 -17.92 -10.07 12.77
N ALA A 221 -17.54 -9.48 13.91
CA ALA A 221 -17.81 -10.04 15.23
C ALA A 221 -19.32 -10.10 15.55
N GLN A 222 -20.10 -9.07 15.19
CA GLN A 222 -21.56 -9.06 15.30
C GLN A 222 -22.19 -10.19 14.47
N THR A 223 -21.72 -10.38 13.24
CA THR A 223 -22.20 -11.46 12.36
C THR A 223 -21.87 -12.84 12.94
N ALA A 224 -20.68 -13.00 13.54
CA ALA A 224 -20.29 -14.22 14.23
C ALA A 224 -21.20 -14.52 15.42
N LEU A 225 -21.50 -13.53 16.28
CA LEU A 225 -22.42 -13.71 17.40
C LEU A 225 -23.82 -14.13 16.92
N GLN A 226 -24.37 -13.43 15.93
CA GLN A 226 -25.68 -13.78 15.38
C GLN A 226 -25.71 -15.19 14.78
N ARG A 227 -24.61 -15.62 14.16
CA ARG A 227 -24.48 -16.98 13.63
C ARG A 227 -24.49 -18.00 14.77
N VAL A 228 -23.69 -17.79 15.81
CA VAL A 228 -23.63 -18.67 16.99
C VAL A 228 -25.00 -18.75 17.66
N GLN A 229 -25.66 -17.60 17.91
CA GLN A 229 -27.02 -17.55 18.45
C GLN A 229 -28.03 -18.35 17.62
N ARG A 230 -28.00 -18.22 16.29
CA ARG A 230 -28.90 -18.98 15.40
C ARG A 230 -28.62 -20.47 15.42
N GLN A 231 -27.34 -20.86 15.50
CA GLN A 231 -26.95 -22.26 15.56
C GLN A 231 -27.31 -22.88 16.92
N MET A 232 -27.11 -22.16 18.02
CA MET A 232 -27.54 -22.55 19.36
C MET A 232 -29.06 -22.70 19.44
N ALA A 233 -29.84 -21.73 18.96
CA ALA A 233 -31.30 -21.78 18.97
C ALA A 233 -31.89 -22.96 18.16
N ARG A 234 -31.13 -23.48 17.19
CA ARG A 234 -31.50 -24.64 16.38
C ARG A 234 -30.85 -25.94 16.87
N ASN A 235 -30.12 -25.92 17.98
CA ASN A 235 -29.34 -27.05 18.52
C ASN A 235 -28.34 -27.65 17.51
N PHE A 236 -27.81 -26.84 16.58
CA PHE A 236 -26.83 -27.26 15.58
C PHE A 236 -25.37 -27.17 16.07
N MET A 237 -25.16 -26.85 17.34
CA MET A 237 -23.85 -26.76 17.97
C MET A 237 -23.85 -27.52 19.28
N SER A 238 -22.72 -28.17 19.56
CA SER A 238 -22.50 -28.78 20.87
C SER A 238 -22.28 -27.69 21.94
N ARG A 239 -22.46 -28.05 23.22
CA ARG A 239 -22.25 -27.14 24.34
C ARG A 239 -20.82 -26.62 24.41
N ASP A 240 -19.83 -27.48 24.23
CA ASP A 240 -18.43 -27.07 24.30
C ASP A 240 -18.06 -26.15 23.13
N GLU A 241 -18.63 -26.42 21.95
CA GLU A 241 -18.44 -25.59 20.76
C GLU A 241 -19.13 -24.22 20.89
N SER A 242 -20.33 -24.16 21.48
CA SER A 242 -21.02 -22.89 21.72
C SER A 242 -20.29 -22.05 22.76
N LEU A 243 -19.82 -22.66 23.86
CA LEU A 243 -19.01 -21.97 24.86
C LEU A 243 -17.71 -21.44 24.26
N PHE A 244 -17.01 -22.26 23.47
CA PHE A 244 -15.76 -21.84 22.82
C PHE A 244 -15.97 -20.66 21.85
N GLU A 245 -16.97 -20.73 20.97
CA GLU A 245 -17.23 -19.66 20.00
C GLU A 245 -17.75 -18.39 20.69
N LEU A 246 -18.56 -18.50 21.75
CA LEU A 246 -18.99 -17.33 22.52
C LEU A 246 -17.82 -16.69 23.27
N SER A 247 -16.91 -17.46 23.87
CA SER A 247 -15.69 -16.94 24.51
C SER A 247 -14.81 -16.22 23.49
N ARG A 248 -14.66 -16.78 22.29
CA ARG A 248 -13.94 -16.14 21.19
C ARG A 248 -14.56 -14.81 20.79
N VAL A 249 -15.88 -14.74 20.64
CA VAL A 249 -16.58 -13.49 20.31
C VAL A 249 -16.41 -12.46 21.43
N LEU A 250 -16.44 -12.88 22.70
CA LEU A 250 -16.19 -12.01 23.84
C LEU A 250 -14.78 -11.43 23.81
N ASP A 251 -13.76 -12.26 23.63
CA ASP A 251 -12.35 -11.84 23.54
C ASP A 251 -12.13 -10.89 22.36
N ASP A 252 -12.73 -11.20 21.20
CA ASP A 252 -12.68 -10.35 20.02
C ASP A 252 -13.34 -8.99 20.29
N SER A 253 -14.46 -8.96 21.03
CA SER A 253 -15.18 -7.73 21.40
C SER A 253 -14.37 -6.87 22.37
N GLN A 254 -13.78 -7.47 23.42
CA GLN A 254 -12.90 -6.76 24.36
C GLN A 254 -11.66 -6.19 23.67
N ARG A 255 -11.05 -6.97 22.77
CA ARG A 255 -9.93 -6.50 21.94
C ARG A 255 -10.33 -5.32 21.06
N LEU A 256 -11.53 -5.35 20.48
CA LEU A 256 -12.04 -4.26 19.65
C LEU A 256 -12.28 -2.98 20.47
N ILE A 257 -12.87 -3.10 21.66
CA ILE A 257 -13.05 -1.97 22.59
C ILE A 257 -11.70 -1.28 22.84
N GLY A 258 -10.67 -2.03 23.24
CA GLY A 258 -9.34 -1.47 23.48
C GLY A 258 -8.73 -0.78 22.25
N LYS A 259 -8.92 -1.34 21.04
CA LYS A 259 -8.45 -0.70 19.80
C LYS A 259 -9.22 0.60 19.51
N PHE A 260 -10.53 0.64 19.70
CA PHE A 260 -11.31 1.86 19.52
C PHE A 260 -10.97 2.93 20.56
N GLU A 261 -10.69 2.56 21.80
CA GLU A 261 -10.23 3.49 22.83
C GLU A 261 -8.89 4.14 22.47
N LEU A 262 -7.95 3.38 21.91
CA LEU A 262 -6.69 3.92 21.40
C LEU A 262 -6.93 4.92 20.25
N VAL A 263 -7.86 4.63 19.34
CA VAL A 263 -8.23 5.58 18.28
C VAL A 263 -8.85 6.83 18.89
N LYS A 264 -9.76 6.69 19.86
CA LYS A 264 -10.38 7.82 20.59
C LYS A 264 -9.35 8.71 21.28
N GLN A 265 -8.33 8.14 21.94
CA GLN A 265 -7.26 8.91 22.60
C GLN A 265 -6.46 9.74 21.59
N HIS A 266 -6.01 9.14 20.49
CA HIS A 266 -5.28 9.85 19.44
C HIS A 266 -6.11 10.95 18.76
N LEU A 267 -7.42 10.73 18.65
CA LEU A 267 -8.36 11.72 18.12
C LEU A 267 -8.60 12.84 19.15
N ALA A 268 -8.70 12.56 20.44
CA ALA A 268 -8.94 13.59 21.46
C ALA A 268 -7.87 14.69 21.52
N GLU A 269 -6.62 14.38 21.11
CA GLU A 269 -5.50 15.32 21.10
C GLU A 269 -5.60 16.41 20.00
N SER A 270 -6.43 16.20 18.97
CA SER A 270 -6.54 17.09 17.80
C SER A 270 -7.88 17.86 17.79
N LYS A 271 -7.85 19.20 17.68
CA LYS A 271 -9.06 20.05 17.81
C LYS A 271 -9.76 20.38 16.49
N THR A 272 -9.74 19.51 15.48
CA THR A 272 -10.37 19.80 14.18
C THR A 272 -11.84 19.34 14.11
N LEU A 273 -12.65 19.94 13.24
CA LEU A 273 -14.07 19.60 13.10
C LEU A 273 -14.28 18.20 12.47
N ALA A 274 -13.45 17.82 11.49
CA ALA A 274 -13.45 16.47 10.92
C ALA A 274 -13.23 15.41 12.03
N ASN A 275 -12.34 15.73 12.96
CA ASN A 275 -12.05 14.88 14.09
C ASN A 275 -13.25 14.70 15.03
N ARG A 276 -14.11 15.71 15.20
CA ARG A 276 -15.34 15.55 16.00
C ARG A 276 -16.29 14.50 15.41
N GLN A 277 -16.42 14.45 14.09
CA GLN A 277 -17.25 13.44 13.43
C GLN A 277 -16.64 12.05 13.56
N THR A 278 -15.32 11.92 13.32
CA THR A 278 -14.61 10.65 13.50
C THR A 278 -14.65 10.17 14.96
N LEU A 279 -14.54 11.09 15.91
CA LEU A 279 -14.62 10.81 17.34
C LEU A 279 -16.02 10.37 17.74
N ALA A 280 -17.07 11.02 17.25
CA ALA A 280 -18.46 10.61 17.49
C ALA A 280 -18.71 9.19 16.96
N ALA A 281 -18.28 8.89 15.73
CA ALA A 281 -18.38 7.55 15.15
C ALA A 281 -17.57 6.51 15.94
N THR A 282 -16.40 6.89 16.47
CA THR A 282 -15.58 6.01 17.32
C THR A 282 -16.28 5.75 18.66
N MET A 283 -16.91 6.75 19.27
CA MET A 283 -17.67 6.57 20.52
C MET A 283 -18.86 5.64 20.32
N GLN A 284 -19.62 5.83 19.23
CA GLN A 284 -20.72 4.93 18.89
C GLN A 284 -20.21 3.49 18.69
N ALA A 285 -19.11 3.30 17.97
CA ALA A 285 -18.53 1.97 17.75
C ALA A 285 -18.04 1.31 19.06
N ILE A 286 -17.58 2.10 20.04
CA ILE A 286 -17.24 1.60 21.39
C ILE A 286 -18.48 1.09 22.10
N GLU A 287 -19.58 1.85 22.09
CA GLU A 287 -20.85 1.45 22.69
C GLU A 287 -21.39 0.16 22.04
N GLU A 288 -21.33 0.07 20.71
CA GLU A 288 -21.70 -1.13 19.97
C GLU A 288 -20.80 -2.34 20.30
N ALA A 289 -19.50 -2.13 20.54
CA ALA A 289 -18.59 -3.20 20.94
C ALA A 289 -18.81 -3.65 22.40
N ILE A 290 -19.17 -2.73 23.30
CA ILE A 290 -19.54 -3.03 24.69
C ILE A 290 -20.82 -3.86 24.72
N THR A 291 -21.86 -3.43 24.01
CA THR A 291 -23.13 -4.20 23.95
C THR A 291 -22.91 -5.59 23.34
N LEU A 292 -22.02 -5.73 22.36
CA LEU A 292 -21.63 -7.03 21.82
C LEU A 292 -20.94 -7.91 22.88
N ALA A 293 -20.03 -7.36 23.66
CA ALA A 293 -19.36 -8.09 24.74
C ALA A 293 -20.34 -8.50 25.85
N GLU A 294 -21.24 -7.61 26.27
CA GLU A 294 -22.26 -7.89 27.29
C GLU A 294 -23.24 -8.99 26.84
N THR A 295 -23.66 -8.95 25.57
CA THR A 295 -24.54 -9.99 25.02
C THR A 295 -23.85 -11.34 24.89
N ALA A 296 -22.58 -11.37 24.48
CA ALA A 296 -21.80 -12.61 24.46
C ALA A 296 -21.59 -13.17 25.89
N GLN A 297 -21.26 -12.32 26.86
CA GLN A 297 -21.11 -12.69 28.26
C GLN A 297 -22.42 -13.25 28.85
N GLY A 298 -23.54 -12.57 28.64
CA GLY A 298 -24.83 -13.05 29.14
C GLY A 298 -25.23 -14.42 28.56
N LEU A 299 -24.88 -14.68 27.31
CA LEU A 299 -25.09 -15.99 26.69
C LEU A 299 -24.14 -17.06 27.21
N LEU A 300 -22.88 -16.71 27.49
CA LEU A 300 -21.92 -17.60 28.13
C LEU A 300 -22.40 -18.02 29.52
N ASP A 301 -22.82 -17.06 30.33
CA ASP A 301 -23.28 -17.32 31.69
C ASP A 301 -24.51 -18.23 31.69
N HIS A 302 -25.48 -17.94 30.81
CA HIS A 302 -26.66 -18.77 30.66
C HIS A 302 -26.32 -20.20 30.23
N HIS A 303 -25.45 -20.35 29.22
CA HIS A 303 -25.11 -21.66 28.65
C HIS A 303 -24.08 -22.44 29.48
N SER A 304 -23.42 -21.77 30.44
CA SER A 304 -22.56 -22.42 31.42
C SER A 304 -23.36 -22.97 32.60
N MET A 305 -24.53 -22.39 32.93
CA MET A 305 -25.36 -22.81 34.07
C MET A 305 -26.39 -23.90 33.75
N VAL A 306 -26.85 -23.97 32.49
CA VAL A 306 -27.66 -25.09 31.96
C VAL A 306 -26.77 -26.28 31.69
#